data_AF-M1ZM74-F1
#
_entry.id   AF-M1ZM74-F1
#
_cell.length_a   1.000
_cell.length_b   1.000
_cell.length_c   1.000
_cell.angle_alpha   90.00
_cell.angle_beta   90.00
_cell.angle_gamma   90.00
#
_symmetry.space_group_name_H-M   'P 1'
#
loop_
_entity.id
_entity.type
_entity.pdbx_description
1 polymer ?
#
loop_
_entity_poly.entity_id
_entity_poly.type
_entity_poly.pdbx_seq_one_letter_code
_entity_poly.pdbx_strand_id
1 'polypeptide(L)' 'MLLVGILFFMLGLFTILNQKYTVKRIGKERNIVEKAIDRSTGLYKYRIFLGILSIVLGIFCILNYIIY' A
#
# COMPACT_ATOMS: atom_id res chain seq x y z
N MET A 1 1.63 16.50 -12.81
CA MET A 1 1.70 16.09 -11.39
C MET A 1 0.58 15.17 -10.95
N LEU A 2 -0.66 15.34 -11.44
CA LEU A 2 -1.80 14.50 -11.08
C LEU A 2 -1.55 12.98 -11.26
N LEU A 3 -1.02 12.57 -12.43
CA LEU A 3 -0.77 11.16 -12.75
C LEU A 3 0.24 10.51 -11.79
N VAL A 4 1.26 11.27 -11.38
CA VAL A 4 2.23 10.85 -10.36
C VAL A 4 1.57 10.72 -8.99
N GLY A 5 0.69 11.66 -8.61
CA GLY A 5 -0.07 11.58 -7.36
C GLY A 5 -0.97 10.35 -7.28
N ILE A 6 -1.66 10.03 -8.37
CA ILE A 6 -2.50 8.82 -8.49
C ILE A 6 -1.65 7.55 -8.35
N LEU A 7 -0.48 7.49 -9.00
CA LEU A 7 0.43 6.35 -8.89
C LEU A 7 0.92 6.15 -7.45
N PHE A 8 1.33 7.23 -6.77
CA PHE A 8 1.74 7.17 -5.36
C PHE A 8 0.61 6.71 -4.44
N PHE A 9 -0.62 7.17 -4.69
CA PHE A 9 -1.78 6.76 -3.94
C PHE A 9 -2.09 5.25 -4.13
N MET A 10 -2.05 4.77 -5.38
CA MET A 10 -2.20 3.33 -5.68
C MET A 10 -1.10 2.49 -5.02
N LEU A 11 0.16 2.94 -5.06
CA LEU A 11 1.29 2.27 -4.41
C LEU A 11 1.13 2.18 -2.90
N GLY A 12 0.67 3.24 -2.26
CA GLY A 12 0.41 3.27 -0.82
C GLY A 12 -0.69 2.28 -0.41
N LEU A 13 -1.81 2.28 -1.14
CA LEU A 13 -2.89 1.31 -0.93
C LEU A 13 -2.42 -0.13 -1.17
N PHE A 14 -1.70 -0.38 -2.27
CA PHE A 14 -1.18 -1.69 -2.62
C PHE A 14 -0.23 -2.22 -1.54
N THR A 15 0.64 -1.36 -1.01
CA THR A 15 1.59 -1.73 0.06
C THR A 15 0.87 -2.18 1.33
N ILE A 16 -0.21 -1.48 1.72
CA ILE A 16 -1.01 -1.82 2.90
C ILE A 16 -1.80 -3.12 2.66
N LEU A 17 -2.44 -3.27 1.49
CA LEU A 17 -3.23 -4.46 1.16
C LEU A 17 -2.37 -5.72 1.07
N ASN A 18 -1.22 -5.63 0.41
CA ASN A 18 -0.27 -6.74 0.25
C ASN A 18 0.42 -7.12 1.58
N GLN A 19 0.33 -6.26 2.59
CA GLN A 19 0.79 -6.56 3.94
C GLN A 19 -0.24 -7.37 4.73
N LYS A 20 -1.54 -7.06 4.56
CA LYS A 20 -2.63 -7.73 5.28
C LYS A 20 -3.08 -9.03 4.62
N TYR A 21 -3.06 -9.06 3.29
CA TYR A 21 -3.54 -10.18 2.50
C TYR A 21 -2.41 -10.77 1.68
N THR A 22 -2.25 -12.09 1.73
CA THR A 22 -1.34 -12.80 0.84
C THR A 22 -2.17 -13.63 -0.13
N VAL A 23 -1.83 -13.55 -1.41
CA VAL A 23 -2.38 -14.49 -2.39
C VAL A 23 -1.62 -15.80 -2.22
N LYS A 24 -2.27 -16.79 -1.60
CA LYS A 24 -1.73 -18.15 -1.51
C LYS A 24 -2.47 -19.03 -2.48
N ARG A 25 -1.71 -19.86 -3.20
CA ARG A 25 -2.27 -20.90 -4.06
C ARG A 25 -2.50 -22.13 -3.18
N ILE A 26 -3.77 -22.43 -2.91
CA ILE A 26 -4.17 -23.66 -2.22
C ILE A 26 -4.82 -24.54 -3.28
N GLY A 27 -4.13 -25.58 -3.71
CA GLY A 27 -4.57 -26.43 -4.82
C GLY A 27 -4.58 -25.71 -6.19
N LYS A 28 -5.72 -25.77 -6.90
CA LYS A 28 -5.92 -25.14 -8.21
C LYS A 28 -6.42 -23.69 -8.14
N GLU A 29 -6.81 -23.21 -6.96
CA GLU A 29 -7.45 -21.90 -6.78
C GLU A 29 -6.52 -20.88 -6.11
N ARG A 30 -6.62 -19.61 -6.53
CA ARG A 30 -5.95 -18.48 -5.89
C ARG A 30 -6.87 -17.95 -4.82
N ASN A 31 -6.57 -18.27 -3.55
CA ASN A 31 -7.32 -17.77 -2.42
C ASN A 31 -6.59 -16.58 -1.79
N ILE A 32 -7.34 -15.52 -1.50
CA ILE A 32 -6.85 -14.36 -0.75
C ILE A 32 -6.95 -14.74 0.72
N VAL A 33 -5.82 -15.06 1.35
CA VAL A 33 -5.78 -15.48 2.75
C VAL A 33 -5.24 -14.31 3.57
N GLU A 34 -5.88 -13.98 4.70
CA GLU A 34 -5.26 -13.08 5.67
C GLU A 34 -3.94 -13.69 6.13
N LYS A 35 -2.86 -12.96 5.92
CA LYS A 35 -1.54 -13.42 6.34
C LYS A 35 -1.53 -13.36 7.87
N ALA A 36 -0.99 -14.40 8.53
CA ALA A 36 -0.60 -14.27 9.92
C ALA A 36 0.55 -13.25 9.97
N ILE A 37 0.18 -11.99 10.16
CA ILE A 37 1.12 -10.88 10.25
C ILE A 37 1.81 -11.02 11.60
N ASP A 38 3.07 -11.40 11.56
CA ASP A 38 3.93 -11.26 12.72
C ASP A 38 4.20 -9.77 12.94
N ARG A 39 3.41 -9.16 13.83
CA ARG A 39 3.53 -7.73 14.20
C ARG A 39 4.85 -7.44 14.93
N SER A 40 5.61 -8.47 15.33
CA SER A 40 6.85 -8.31 16.07
C SER A 40 8.04 -7.91 15.19
N THR A 41 7.97 -8.16 13.87
CA THR A 41 9.10 -7.88 12.97
C THR A 41 9.14 -6.39 12.60
N GLY A 42 10.28 -5.72 12.79
CA GLY A 42 10.45 -4.29 12.46
C GLY A 42 10.11 -3.92 11.01
N LEU A 43 10.20 -4.88 10.10
CA LEU A 43 9.76 -4.77 8.70
C LEU A 43 8.26 -4.44 8.55
N TYR A 44 7.42 -4.90 9.49
CA TYR A 44 5.99 -4.61 9.49
C TYR A 44 5.73 -3.12 9.72
N LYS A 45 6.37 -2.53 10.74
CA LYS A 45 6.28 -1.09 11.00
C LYS A 45 6.76 -0.29 9.80
N TYR A 46 7.93 -0.62 9.26
CA TYR A 46 8.52 0.13 8.16
C TYR A 46 7.62 0.14 6.90
N ARG A 47 6.99 -1.00 6.57
CA ARG A 47 6.04 -1.08 5.45
C ARG A 47 4.78 -0.24 5.66
N ILE A 48 4.25 -0.19 6.89
CA ILE A 48 3.11 0.70 7.21
C ILE A 48 3.51 2.16 7.04
N PHE A 49 4.66 2.55 7.59
CA PHE A 49 5.16 3.92 7.45
C PHE A 49 5.36 4.30 5.99
N LEU A 50 5.93 3.42 5.17
CA LEU A 50 6.06 3.61 3.72
C LEU A 50 4.71 3.76 3.00
N GLY A 51 3.72 2.96 3.37
CA GLY A 51 2.37 3.04 2.82
C GLY A 51 1.72 4.39 3.15
N ILE A 52 1.76 4.80 4.42
CA ILE A 52 1.23 6.11 4.86
C ILE A 52 1.96 7.25 4.16
N LEU A 53 3.30 7.20 4.10
CA LEU A 53 4.10 8.24 3.45
C LEU A 53 3.77 8.37 1.96
N SER A 54 3.56 7.24 1.26
CA SER A 54 3.17 7.23 -0.15
C SER A 54 1.77 7.84 -0.36
N ILE A 55 0.82 7.56 0.54
CA ILE A 55 -0.53 8.16 0.50
C ILE A 55 -0.45 9.68 0.72
N VAL A 56 0.31 10.13 1.72
CA VAL A 56 0.49 11.55 2.02
C VAL A 56 1.11 12.29 0.83
N LEU A 57 2.18 11.75 0.25
CA LEU A 57 2.81 12.31 -0.96
C LEU A 57 1.85 12.35 -2.15
N GLY A 58 1.04 11.29 -2.33
CA GLY A 58 0.01 11.25 -3.36
C GLY A 58 -1.02 12.37 -3.20
N ILE A 59 -1.52 12.57 -1.97
CA ILE A 59 -2.47 13.64 -1.64
C ILE A 59 -1.85 15.02 -1.88
N PHE A 60 -0.59 15.25 -1.46
CA PHE A 60 0.11 16.51 -1.72
C PHE A 60 0.28 16.78 -3.22
N CYS A 61 0.58 15.76 -4.04
CA CYS A 61 0.67 15.92 -5.49
C CYS A 61 -0.69 16.27 -6.12
N ILE A 62 -1.78 15.67 -5.64
CA ILE A 62 -3.13 15.96 -6.13
C ILE A 62 -3.54 17.37 -5.71
N LEU A 63 -3.33 17.76 -4.44
CA LEU A 63 -3.58 19.10 -3.95
C LEU A 63 -2.78 20.16 -4.72
N ASN A 64 -1.49 19.90 -4.96
CA ASN A 64 -0.64 20.81 -5.72
C ASN A 64 -1.19 21.04 -7.13
N TYR A 65 -1.64 19.98 -7.81
CA TYR A 65 -2.26 20.09 -9.13
C TYR A 65 -3.63 20.78 -9.14
N ILE A 66 -4.39 20.74 -8.04
CA ILE A 66 -5.68 21.43 -7.94
C ILE A 66 -5.46 22.93 -7.69
N ILE A 67 -4.44 23.28 -6.91
CA ILE A 67 -4.15 24.65 -6.49
C ILE A 67 -3.37 25.43 -7.55
N TYR A 68 -2.44 24.77 -8.26
CA TYR A 68 -1.59 25.34 -9.31
C TYR A 68 -1.93 24.75 -10.67
#